data_AF-N6Z550-F1
#
_entry.id   AF-N6Z550-F1
#
_cell.length_a   1.000
_cell.length_b   1.000
_cell.length_c   1.000
_cell.angle_alpha   90.00
_cell.angle_beta   90.00
_cell.angle_gamma   90.00
#
_symmetry.space_group_name_H-M   'P 1'
#
loop_
_entity.id
_entity.type
_entity.pdbx_description
1 polymer ?
#
loop_
_entity_poly.entity_id
_entity_poly.type
_entity_poly.pdbx_seq_one_letter_code
_entity_poly.pdbx_strand_id
1 'polypeptide(L)'
;MNLLWLQSGGCGGCSMSLLCHDAGDVTGTLRAGGIELLWHPSLSEQTGAEALELLEACAEGRHALDILCIEGALLRGPAGSGRFHMLAGTGRPMIDWARRLAARAGHVVAVG
;
A
#
# COMPACT_ATOMS: atom_id res chain seq x y z
N MET A 1 6.34 -11.94 7.98
CA MET A 1 6.06 -11.44 6.61
C MET A 1 5.74 -9.96 6.71
N ASN A 2 6.26 -9.14 5.80
CA ASN A 2 6.10 -7.70 5.79
C ASN A 2 5.03 -7.30 4.77
N LEU A 3 3.98 -6.62 5.23
CA LEU A 3 2.85 -6.16 4.42
C LEU A 3 2.87 -4.65 4.24
N LEU A 4 2.70 -4.19 3.01
CA LEU A 4 2.49 -2.79 2.69
C LEU A 4 1.17 -2.61 1.92
N TRP A 5 0.37 -1.63 2.30
CA TRP A 5 -0.95 -1.38 1.72
C TRP A 5 -1.02 -0.01 1.05
N LEU A 6 -1.32 0.00 -0.26
CA LEU A 6 -1.55 1.23 -1.01
C LEU A 6 -3.03 1.38 -1.36
N GLN A 7 -3.58 2.54 -1.06
CA GLN A 7 -4.89 2.94 -1.56
C GLN A 7 -4.73 3.68 -2.89
N SER A 8 -5.37 3.18 -3.95
CA SER A 8 -5.41 3.79 -5.27
C SER A 8 -6.76 4.44 -5.56
N GLY A 9 -7.31 4.28 -6.77
CA GLY A 9 -8.65 4.74 -7.14
C GLY A 9 -9.74 3.91 -6.45
N GLY A 10 -9.88 4.12 -5.14
CA GLY A 10 -10.86 3.48 -4.27
C GLY A 10 -11.39 4.47 -3.22
N CYS A 11 -12.41 4.05 -2.47
CA CYS A 11 -13.11 4.91 -1.50
C CYS A 11 -12.66 4.73 -0.03
N GLY A 12 -11.70 3.84 0.25
CA GLY A 12 -11.34 3.45 1.63
C GLY A 12 -12.31 2.45 2.27
N GLY A 13 -13.33 2.00 1.52
CA GLY A 13 -14.34 1.06 2.01
C GLY A 13 -13.77 -0.33 2.30
N CYS A 14 -12.70 -0.76 1.62
CA CYS A 14 -12.10 -2.07 1.91
C CYS A 14 -11.32 -2.01 3.21
N SER A 15 -10.58 -0.92 3.44
CA SER A 15 -9.97 -0.61 4.72
C SER A 15 -11.02 -0.61 5.86
N MET A 16 -12.14 0.08 5.66
CA MET A 16 -13.22 0.11 6.66
C MET A 16 -13.85 -1.26 6.90
N SER A 17 -14.11 -2.04 5.84
CA SER A 17 -14.63 -3.40 5.96
C SER A 17 -13.69 -4.31 6.74
N LEU A 18 -12.37 -4.15 6.58
CA LEU A 18 -11.36 -4.88 7.36
C LEU A 18 -11.41 -4.47 8.84
N LEU A 19 -11.59 -3.19 9.15
CA LEU A 19 -11.71 -2.68 10.51
C LEU A 19 -12.99 -3.13 11.21
N CYS A 20 -14.05 -3.43 10.45
CA CYS A 20 -15.28 -4.02 10.98
C CYS A 20 -15.18 -5.53 11.27
N HIS A 21 -13.99 -6.12 11.17
CA HIS A 21 -13.79 -7.52 11.52
C HIS A 21 -13.97 -7.75 13.03
N ASP A 22 -14.66 -8.85 13.38
CA ASP A 22 -15.06 -9.21 14.76
C ASP A 22 -13.91 -9.23 15.77
N ALA A 23 -12.67 -9.38 15.33
CA ALA A 23 -11.49 -9.38 16.20
C ALA A 23 -11.18 -8.02 16.87
N GLY A 24 -11.69 -6.91 16.33
CA GLY A 24 -11.53 -5.55 16.88
C GLY A 24 -10.13 -4.94 16.79
N ASP A 25 -9.06 -5.76 16.81
CA ASP A 25 -7.67 -5.35 16.56
C ASP A 25 -7.11 -6.03 15.31
N VAL A 26 -7.27 -5.36 14.17
CA VAL A 26 -6.75 -5.84 12.88
C VAL A 26 -5.24 -5.98 12.91
N THR A 27 -4.53 -5.03 13.51
CA THR A 27 -3.06 -5.02 13.54
C THR A 27 -2.51 -6.14 14.41
N GLY A 28 -3.11 -6.37 15.58
CA GLY A 28 -2.80 -7.50 16.44
C GLY A 28 -3.12 -8.84 15.78
N THR A 29 -4.23 -8.91 15.03
CA THR A 29 -4.59 -10.12 14.26
C THR A 29 -3.54 -10.45 13.20
N LEU A 30 -3.09 -9.45 12.43
CA LEU A 30 -2.01 -9.63 11.45
C LEU A 30 -0.72 -10.11 12.13
N ARG A 31 -0.33 -9.47 13.24
CA ARG A 31 0.86 -9.83 14.01
C ARG A 31 0.78 -11.25 14.58
N ALA A 32 -0.37 -11.66 15.10
CA ALA A 32 -0.60 -13.02 15.56
C ALA A 32 -0.45 -14.05 14.43
N GLY A 33 -0.78 -13.67 13.19
CA GLY A 33 -0.51 -14.43 11.97
C GLY A 33 0.91 -14.31 11.41
N GLY A 34 1.83 -13.64 12.12
CA GLY A 34 3.20 -13.42 11.67
C GLY A 34 3.34 -12.40 10.54
N ILE A 35 2.36 -11.52 10.36
CA ILE A 35 2.35 -10.43 9.37
C ILE A 35 2.57 -9.10 10.09
N GLU A 36 3.68 -8.43 9.80
CA GLU A 36 3.91 -7.06 10.26
C GLU A 36 3.40 -6.07 9.21
N LEU A 37 2.56 -5.14 9.65
CA LEU A 37 2.08 -4.05 8.83
C LEU A 37 3.15 -2.96 8.76
N LEU A 38 3.88 -2.89 7.65
CA LEU A 38 4.89 -1.85 7.42
C LEU A 38 4.22 -0.48 7.29
N TRP A 39 3.18 -0.39 6.47
CA TRP A 39 2.48 0.87 6.24
C TRP A 39 1.06 0.68 5.70
N HIS A 40 0.13 1.52 6.18
CA HIS A 40 -1.21 1.72 5.67
C HIS A 40 -1.62 3.20 5.82
N PRO A 41 -2.23 3.84 4.80
CA PRO A 41 -2.48 5.28 4.80
C PRO A 41 -3.34 5.78 5.98
N SER A 42 -4.24 4.95 6.49
CA SER A 42 -5.14 5.30 7.60
C SER A 42 -4.74 4.74 8.97
N LEU A 43 -3.73 3.87 9.06
CA LEU A 43 -3.39 3.16 10.31
C LEU A 43 -1.96 3.43 10.80
N SER A 44 -1.07 3.88 9.92
CA SER A 44 0.33 4.11 10.26
C SER A 44 0.59 5.54 10.70
N GLU A 45 1.53 5.70 11.63
CA GLU A 45 1.95 7.01 12.15
C GLU A 45 2.87 7.76 11.17
N GLN A 46 3.67 7.02 10.39
CA GLN A 46 4.60 7.60 9.43
C GLN A 46 3.84 8.35 8.33
N THR A 47 4.20 9.62 8.13
CA THR A 47 3.57 10.50 7.15
C THR A 47 4.60 11.27 6.33
N GLY A 48 4.17 11.82 5.19
CA GLY A 48 5.04 12.67 4.36
C GLY A 48 6.35 11.97 3.96
N ALA A 49 7.48 12.56 4.39
CA ALA A 49 8.81 12.07 4.05
C ALA A 49 9.12 10.70 4.66
N GLU A 50 8.62 10.40 5.86
CA GLU A 50 8.89 9.12 6.54
C GLU A 50 8.22 7.95 5.79
N ALA A 51 6.95 8.14 5.40
CA ALA A 51 6.24 7.17 4.58
C ALA A 51 6.92 6.99 3.21
N LEU A 52 7.38 8.10 2.61
CA LEU A 52 8.07 8.06 1.33
C LEU A 52 9.39 7.28 1.39
N GLU A 53 10.21 7.50 2.42
CA GLU A 53 11.46 6.75 2.60
C GLU A 53 11.19 5.25 2.77
N LEU A 54 10.15 4.87 3.51
CA LEU A 54 9.77 3.47 3.65
C LEU A 54 9.35 2.84 2.32
N LEU A 55 8.54 3.54 1.52
CA LEU A 55 8.15 3.10 0.19
C LEU A 55 9.36 2.94 -0.73
N GLU A 56 10.32 3.88 -0.66
CA GLU A 56 11.53 3.86 -1.48
C GLU A 56 12.46 2.73 -1.06
N ALA A 57 12.66 2.53 0.25
CA ALA A 57 13.42 1.41 0.79
C ALA A 57 12.83 0.06 0.37
N CYS A 58 11.51 -0.09 0.32
CA CYS A 58 10.85 -1.30 -0.18
C CYS A 58 11.06 -1.45 -1.71
N ALA A 59 10.83 -0.40 -2.48
CA ALA A 59 10.99 -0.41 -3.94
C ALA A 59 12.44 -0.72 -4.39
N GLU A 60 13.41 -0.29 -3.61
CA GLU A 60 14.83 -0.51 -3.85
C GLU A 60 15.34 -1.83 -3.25
N GLY A 61 14.52 -2.53 -2.47
CA GLY A 61 14.87 -3.79 -1.82
C GLY A 61 15.77 -3.65 -0.60
N ARG A 62 15.92 -2.43 -0.05
CA ARG A 62 16.59 -2.20 1.24
C ARG A 62 15.75 -2.71 2.41
N HIS A 63 14.43 -2.67 2.28
CA HIS A 63 13.49 -3.26 3.21
C HIS A 63 12.75 -4.39 2.50
N ALA A 64 12.74 -5.59 3.09
CA ALA A 64 12.01 -6.72 2.55
C ALA A 64 10.50 -6.43 2.51
N LEU A 65 9.88 -6.68 1.36
CA LEU A 65 8.45 -6.57 1.15
C LEU A 65 7.93 -7.95 0.72
N ASP A 66 7.07 -8.56 1.53
CA ASP A 66 6.52 -9.89 1.23
C ASP A 66 5.15 -9.78 0.56
N ILE A 67 4.30 -8.88 1.07
CA ILE A 67 2.91 -8.72 0.62
C ILE A 67 2.65 -7.26 0.27
N LEU A 68 2.26 -7.00 -0.98
CA LEU A 68 1.75 -5.70 -1.42
C LEU A 68 0.24 -5.77 -1.61
N CYS A 69 -0.51 -5.08 -0.77
CA CYS A 69 -1.94 -4.88 -0.97
C CYS A 69 -2.18 -3.62 -1.82
N ILE A 70 -3.02 -3.73 -2.86
CA ILE A 70 -3.49 -2.60 -3.66
C ILE A 70 -5.01 -2.52 -3.50
N GLU A 71 -5.48 -1.47 -2.83
CA GLU A 71 -6.91 -1.18 -2.70
C GLU A 71 -7.39 -0.28 -3.85
N GLY A 72 -8.40 -0.73 -4.57
CA GLY A 72 -9.02 0.02 -5.67
C GLY A 72 -8.22 0.01 -6.99
N ALA A 73 -8.67 0.80 -7.96
CA ALA A 73 -8.17 0.75 -9.33
C ALA A 73 -6.85 1.52 -9.54
N LEU A 74 -5.94 0.97 -10.35
CA LEU A 74 -4.77 1.69 -10.84
C LEU A 74 -5.12 2.53 -12.07
N LEU A 75 -5.27 3.84 -11.87
CA LEU A 75 -5.67 4.75 -12.94
C LEU A 75 -4.56 4.88 -13.99
N ARG A 76 -4.93 4.78 -15.26
CA ARG A 76 -3.99 4.88 -16.41
C ARG A 76 -4.12 6.20 -17.17
N GLY A 77 -5.15 7.00 -16.92
CA GLY A 77 -5.35 8.28 -17.60
C GLY A 77 -4.54 9.43 -16.98
N PRO A 78 -4.45 10.58 -17.67
CA PRO A 78 -4.87 10.79 -19.06
C PRO A 78 -3.86 10.17 -20.04
N ALA A 79 -4.34 9.76 -21.23
CA ALA A 79 -3.50 9.28 -22.34
C ALA A 79 -2.44 8.22 -21.96
N GLY A 80 -2.75 7.30 -21.04
CA GLY A 80 -1.83 6.25 -20.60
C GLY A 80 -0.79 6.67 -19.56
N SER A 81 -0.73 7.95 -19.18
CA SER A 81 0.28 8.49 -18.24
C SER A 81 0.07 8.11 -16.77
N GLY A 82 -1.13 7.66 -16.40
CA GLY A 82 -1.49 7.36 -15.00
C GLY A 82 -1.66 8.57 -14.07
N ARG A 83 -1.50 9.79 -14.58
CA ARG A 83 -1.49 11.02 -13.77
C ARG A 83 -2.83 11.43 -13.15
N PHE A 84 -3.93 10.73 -13.44
CA PHE A 84 -5.19 10.89 -12.68
C PHE A 84 -5.06 10.45 -11.22
N HIS A 85 -4.03 9.67 -10.88
CA HIS A 85 -3.69 9.41 -9.49
C HIS A 85 -2.18 9.57 -9.27
N MET A 86 -1.80 10.61 -8.52
CA MET A 86 -0.41 10.92 -8.18
C MET A 86 -0.15 10.59 -6.71
N LEU A 87 1.00 9.99 -6.40
CA LEU A 87 1.44 9.92 -5.01
C LEU A 87 1.96 11.31 -4.61
N ALA A 88 1.26 11.94 -3.67
CA ALA A 88 1.51 13.33 -3.27
C ALA A 88 2.98 13.57 -2.90
N GLY A 89 3.52 14.72 -3.29
CA GLY A 89 4.91 15.10 -2.99
C GLY A 89 5.98 14.41 -3.84
N THR A 90 5.65 13.41 -4.66
CA THR A 90 6.66 12.64 -5.43
C THR A 90 6.74 13.03 -6.91
N GLY A 91 5.73 13.75 -7.43
CA GLY A 91 5.61 14.03 -8.86
C GLY A 91 5.41 12.78 -9.73
N ARG A 92 5.17 11.60 -9.13
CA ARG A 92 5.06 10.31 -9.82
C ARG A 92 3.64 9.70 -9.71
N PRO A 93 3.11 9.12 -10.80
CA PRO A 93 1.85 8.39 -10.76
C PRO A 93 1.86 7.22 -9.75
N MET A 94 0.74 6.99 -9.05
CA MET A 94 0.59 5.86 -8.12
C MET A 94 0.81 4.51 -8.81
N ILE A 95 0.42 4.39 -10.08
CA ILE A 95 0.63 3.16 -10.85
C ILE A 95 2.11 2.81 -11.04
N ASP A 96 3.00 3.81 -11.07
CA ASP A 96 4.44 3.56 -11.16
C ASP A 96 5.01 3.09 -9.83
N TRP A 97 4.51 3.62 -8.71
CA TRP A 97 4.82 3.11 -7.38
C TRP A 97 4.37 1.66 -7.19
N ALA A 98 3.13 1.36 -7.59
CA ALA A 98 2.60 0.00 -7.55
C ALA A 98 3.48 -0.98 -8.36
N ARG A 99 3.92 -0.59 -9.56
CA ARG A 99 4.85 -1.41 -10.37
C ARG A 99 6.18 -1.66 -9.67
N ARG A 100 6.80 -0.61 -9.13
CA ARG A 100 8.11 -0.69 -8.45
C ARG A 100 8.05 -1.61 -7.23
N LEU A 101 7.00 -1.49 -6.42
CA LEU A 101 6.79 -2.30 -5.22
C LEU A 101 6.39 -3.73 -5.58
N ALA A 102 5.51 -3.93 -6.57
CA ALA A 102 5.09 -5.25 -7.02
C ALA A 102 6.26 -6.08 -7.57
N ALA A 103 7.25 -5.43 -8.19
CA ALA A 103 8.47 -6.10 -8.64
C ALA A 103 9.35 -6.62 -7.49
N ARG A 104 9.08 -6.20 -6.25
CA ARG A 104 9.81 -6.61 -5.04
C ARG A 104 9.00 -7.55 -4.15
N ALA A 105 7.67 -7.43 -4.18
CA ALA A 105 6.77 -8.22 -3.35
C ALA A 105 6.75 -9.71 -3.78
N GLY A 106 6.73 -10.62 -2.81
CA GLY A 106 6.48 -12.04 -3.07
C GLY A 106 5.03 -12.31 -3.51
N HIS A 107 4.09 -11.54 -2.95
CA HIS A 107 2.67 -11.60 -3.29
C HIS A 107 2.09 -10.21 -3.49
N VAL A 108 1.21 -10.08 -4.49
CA VAL A 108 0.40 -8.88 -4.70
C VAL A 108 -1.06 -9.26 -4.52
N VAL A 109 -1.74 -8.58 -3.60
CA VAL A 109 -3.15 -8.79 -3.29
C VAL A 109 -3.94 -7.60 -3.81
N ALA A 110 -4.79 -7.84 -4.79
CA ALA A 110 -5.75 -6.84 -5.24
C ALA A 110 -6.96 -6.87 -4.29
N VAL A 111 -7.19 -5.77 -3.58
CA VAL A 111 -8.26 -5.63 -2.59
C VAL A 111 -9.37 -4.76 -3.17
N GLY A 112 -10.59 -5.30 -3.24
CA GLY A 112 -11.76 -4.67 -3.83
C GLY A 112 -12.93 -5.62 -4.01
#